data_AF-A0AAW0R487-F1
#
_entry.id   AF-A0AAW0R487-F1
#
_cell.length_a   1.000
_cell.length_b   1.000
_cell.length_c   1.000
_cell.angle_alpha   90.00
_cell.angle_beta   90.00
_cell.angle_gamma   90.00
#
_symmetry.space_group_name_H-M   'P 1'
#
loop_
_entity.id
_entity.type
_entity.pdbx_description
1 polymer ?
#
loop_
_entity_poly.entity_id
_entity_poly.type
_entity_poly.pdbx_seq_one_letter_code
_entity_poly.pdbx_strand_id
1 'polypeptide(L)'
;MADQLVGEVDQIHRDLERHKSKRVSFHDTVQPLPGYKDGQLGFSPDSKIDESDRASSIIPIPCLGLLSYRTMYPKEPILGVCMDIAQLRRHLDLPESREATICSSVRESMMSEKLEQKWHSEAVAILPLGAFERIFTADVVKSVLREIYPKANDRELDRLLAKVLGPDKRRERRRILAILIYMEAINHLNYFLRDNIYDQDLPINFPSDNEYCEVEMKHLSPWKENERILFTSYQKMIFVPVFHLQSDELCSYGFNAHARLPWLSYELKSKGADSGAGQYFALKKIGSKNSKHYRDELAALEKSSIQAGREKHLIKLLLTYTHGKKNYFLFEWADMNLSEFWKKNPPDPSPEGMTWLAHQCLGITKAIRRIHGLTTMQVQKRRGGSLADDSSNEERDSGRHGDIKPENILWFSKYGDESNILVVSDLGLTRYHSIHSVSHVRNSQIDGFSWTYKAPEHELGHETSQKYDVWSLGCVFLEFWVWHFGGSEAQKKFEWERMDEDDSGIPGLQIDKFWGISAEAGGAVVKPSIRKVRSSLLLSLG
;
A
#
# COMPACT_ATOMS: atom_id res chain seq x y z
N MET A 1 28.13 -8.95 -11.74
CA MET A 1 27.54 -10.24 -11.29
C MET A 1 26.02 -10.25 -11.49
N ALA A 2 25.27 -9.27 -10.99
CA ALA A 2 23.84 -9.13 -11.35
C ALA A 2 23.63 -9.02 -12.89
N ASP A 3 24.51 -8.30 -13.61
CA ASP A 3 24.47 -8.27 -15.08
C ASP A 3 24.74 -9.63 -15.73
N GLN A 4 25.60 -10.45 -15.14
CA GLN A 4 25.87 -11.80 -15.62
C GLN A 4 24.65 -12.70 -15.38
N LEU A 5 24.04 -12.63 -14.20
CA LEU A 5 22.81 -13.36 -13.90
C LEU A 5 21.66 -12.93 -14.83
N VAL A 6 21.53 -11.63 -15.14
CA VAL A 6 20.59 -11.17 -16.17
C VAL A 6 20.91 -11.81 -17.51
N GLY A 7 22.18 -11.82 -17.94
CA GLY A 7 22.58 -12.45 -19.20
C GLY A 7 22.26 -13.95 -19.27
N GLU A 8 22.51 -14.69 -18.20
CA GLU A 8 22.23 -16.12 -18.10
C GLU A 8 20.72 -16.42 -18.10
N VAL A 9 19.94 -15.70 -17.28
CA VAL A 9 18.48 -15.87 -17.21
C VAL A 9 17.81 -15.41 -18.51
N ASP A 10 18.30 -14.34 -19.13
CA ASP A 10 17.81 -13.82 -20.42
C ASP A 10 18.15 -14.78 -21.57
N GLN A 11 19.29 -15.47 -21.50
CA GLN A 11 19.65 -16.51 -22.46
C GLN A 11 18.72 -17.73 -22.35
N ILE A 12 18.48 -18.23 -21.14
CA ILE A 12 17.50 -19.30 -20.88
C ILE A 12 16.11 -18.89 -21.39
N HIS A 13 15.70 -17.67 -21.07
CA HIS A 13 14.42 -17.13 -21.50
C HIS A 13 14.29 -17.06 -23.03
N ARG A 14 15.31 -16.55 -23.74
CA ARG A 14 15.35 -16.51 -25.21
C ARG A 14 15.35 -17.89 -25.84
N ASP A 15 15.96 -18.88 -25.20
CA ASP A 15 16.03 -20.24 -25.73
C ASP A 15 14.67 -20.92 -25.59
N LEU A 16 13.98 -20.75 -24.45
CA LEU A 16 12.60 -21.20 -24.24
C LEU A 16 11.60 -20.55 -25.23
N GLU A 17 11.71 -19.24 -25.46
CA GLU A 17 10.88 -18.54 -26.47
C GLU A 17 11.16 -19.02 -27.89
N ARG A 18 12.42 -19.35 -28.22
CA ARG A 18 12.77 -19.97 -29.51
C ARG A 18 12.18 -21.37 -29.66
N HIS A 19 12.06 -22.13 -28.58
CA HIS A 19 11.48 -23.47 -28.60
C HIS A 19 9.95 -23.48 -28.73
N LYS A 20 9.22 -22.42 -28.28
CA LYS A 20 7.78 -22.25 -28.58
C LYS A 20 7.45 -22.25 -30.08
N SER A 21 8.39 -21.84 -30.92
CA SER A 21 8.20 -21.77 -32.38
C SER A 21 8.25 -23.16 -33.06
N LYS A 22 8.64 -24.21 -32.34
CA LYS A 22 8.64 -25.59 -32.85
C LYS A 22 7.53 -26.39 -32.14
N ARG A 23 6.31 -26.36 -32.70
CA ARG A 23 5.24 -27.28 -32.31
C ARG A 23 5.71 -28.73 -32.51
N VAL A 24 5.92 -29.45 -31.43
CA VAL A 24 5.89 -30.91 -31.43
C VAL A 24 4.81 -31.33 -30.44
N SER A 25 3.72 -31.86 -30.97
CA SER A 25 2.65 -32.46 -30.19
C SER A 25 3.12 -33.78 -29.59
N PHE A 26 3.03 -33.94 -28.28
CA PHE A 26 3.00 -35.25 -27.65
C PHE A 26 1.68 -35.41 -26.89
N HIS A 27 0.87 -36.36 -27.35
CA HIS A 27 -0.28 -36.90 -26.62
C HIS A 27 0.15 -38.17 -25.89
N ASP A 28 -0.52 -38.39 -24.75
CA ASP A 28 -0.61 -39.60 -23.92
C ASP A 28 0.70 -40.02 -23.22
N THR A 29 0.77 -40.12 -21.89
CA THR A 29 0.01 -41.05 -21.05
C THR A 29 0.24 -40.70 -19.56
N VAL A 30 -0.77 -40.89 -18.69
CA VAL A 30 -0.69 -41.58 -17.38
C VAL A 30 -2.02 -41.37 -16.62
N GLN A 31 -2.65 -42.48 -16.24
CA GLN A 31 -3.88 -42.53 -15.43
C GLN A 31 -3.59 -42.35 -13.92
N PRO A 32 -4.54 -41.81 -13.13
CA PRO A 32 -4.36 -41.62 -11.69
C PRO A 32 -4.68 -42.89 -10.87
N LEU A 33 -3.93 -43.13 -9.80
CA LEU A 33 -4.26 -44.11 -8.76
C LEU A 33 -4.96 -43.43 -7.56
N PRO A 34 -5.90 -44.11 -6.86
CA PRO A 34 -6.74 -43.49 -5.84
C PRO A 34 -6.31 -43.81 -4.40
N GLY A 35 -6.50 -42.82 -3.52
CA GLY A 35 -6.90 -43.03 -2.12
C GLY A 35 -5.82 -42.85 -1.06
N TYR A 36 -5.86 -41.72 -0.35
CA TYR A 36 -5.44 -41.67 1.04
C TYR A 36 -6.31 -40.69 1.83
N LYS A 37 -6.85 -41.15 2.96
CA LYS A 37 -7.80 -40.44 3.82
C LYS A 37 -7.10 -39.59 4.87
N ASP A 38 -7.73 -38.45 5.16
CA ASP A 38 -7.36 -37.48 6.18
C ASP A 38 -7.14 -38.07 7.58
N GLY A 39 -6.05 -37.64 8.22
CA GLY A 39 -5.82 -37.77 9.65
C GLY A 39 -5.71 -36.39 10.29
N GLN A 40 -6.75 -35.99 11.04
CA GLN A 40 -6.78 -34.80 11.87
C GLN A 40 -5.79 -34.93 13.04
N LEU A 41 -4.93 -33.92 13.23
CA LEU A 41 -4.32 -33.63 14.54
C LEU A 41 -4.49 -32.13 14.82
N GLY A 42 -5.21 -31.86 15.92
CA GLY A 42 -5.59 -30.52 16.34
C GLY A 42 -4.44 -29.76 17.00
N PHE A 43 -4.44 -28.44 16.81
CA PHE A 43 -3.62 -27.50 17.56
C PHE A 43 -4.53 -26.56 18.35
N SER A 44 -4.28 -26.49 19.66
CA SER A 44 -4.87 -25.52 20.57
C SER A 44 -4.20 -24.16 20.38
N PRO A 45 -4.94 -23.04 20.31
CA PRO A 45 -4.38 -21.72 20.10
C PRO A 45 -4.14 -21.05 21.45
N ASP A 46 -2.90 -20.64 21.73
CA ASP A 46 -2.64 -19.53 22.64
C ASP A 46 -1.17 -19.09 22.55
N SER A 47 -0.92 -17.98 21.87
CA SER A 47 0.05 -16.98 22.33
C SER A 47 -0.02 -15.71 21.46
N LYS A 48 -0.04 -14.58 22.15
CA LYS A 48 -0.18 -13.22 21.63
C LYS A 48 1.04 -12.83 20.79
N ILE A 49 0.80 -12.43 19.55
CA ILE A 49 1.79 -11.89 18.62
C ILE A 49 1.97 -10.38 18.88
N ASP A 50 3.21 -9.91 18.91
CA ASP A 50 3.58 -8.49 18.94
C ASP A 50 3.37 -7.88 17.54
N GLU A 51 2.40 -6.98 17.42
CA GLU A 51 1.80 -6.47 16.16
C GLU A 51 2.64 -5.43 15.39
N SER A 52 3.91 -5.23 15.75
CA SER A 52 4.65 -4.04 15.29
C SER A 52 5.38 -4.17 13.95
N ASP A 53 5.63 -5.37 13.41
CA ASP A 53 6.64 -5.51 12.34
C ASP A 53 6.22 -6.20 11.02
N ARG A 54 5.02 -6.75 10.81
CA ARG A 54 4.73 -7.49 9.54
C ARG A 54 3.30 -7.42 8.98
N ALA A 55 2.56 -6.35 9.19
CA ALA A 55 1.19 -6.27 8.66
C ALA A 55 0.96 -5.06 7.75
N SER A 56 0.57 -5.35 6.51
CA SER A 56 0.00 -4.36 5.58
C SER A 56 -1.50 -4.36 5.75
N SER A 57 -2.09 -3.17 5.85
CA SER A 57 -3.53 -3.05 6.14
C SER A 57 -4.34 -2.77 4.89
N ILE A 58 -5.51 -3.40 4.77
CA ILE A 58 -6.44 -3.20 3.66
C ILE A 58 -7.23 -1.92 3.88
N ILE A 59 -7.37 -1.11 2.81
CA ILE A 59 -8.22 0.07 2.87
C ILE A 59 -9.10 0.24 1.62
N PRO A 60 -10.43 0.25 1.77
CA PRO A 60 -11.35 0.70 0.73
C PRO A 60 -11.43 2.23 0.71
N ILE A 61 -11.35 2.84 -0.48
CA ILE A 61 -11.32 4.30 -0.63
C ILE A 61 -12.56 4.79 -1.41
N PRO A 62 -13.50 5.49 -0.75
CA PRO A 62 -14.64 6.13 -1.40
C PRO A 62 -14.31 7.53 -1.95
N CYS A 63 -13.11 8.05 -1.67
CA CYS A 63 -12.64 9.39 -2.02
C CYS A 63 -11.28 9.36 -2.74
N LEU A 64 -11.14 8.47 -3.74
CA LEU A 64 -9.96 8.40 -4.59
C LEU A 64 -10.17 9.28 -5.83
N GLY A 65 -9.42 10.37 -5.93
CA GLY A 65 -9.43 11.22 -7.12
C GLY A 65 -8.58 10.60 -8.22
N LEU A 66 -9.04 9.51 -8.85
CA LEU A 66 -8.50 9.07 -10.14
C LEU A 66 -9.15 9.96 -11.20
N LEU A 67 -8.34 10.81 -11.82
CA LEU A 67 -8.69 11.81 -12.83
C LEU A 67 -9.01 13.22 -12.28
N SER A 68 -8.51 14.18 -13.05
CA SER A 68 -8.50 15.60 -12.81
C SER A 68 -9.88 16.17 -12.49
N TYR A 69 -10.18 16.37 -11.21
CA TYR A 69 -11.07 17.46 -10.82
C TYR A 69 -10.30 18.79 -10.96
N ARG A 70 -9.95 19.13 -12.21
CA ARG A 70 -9.92 20.54 -12.60
C ARG A 70 -11.36 20.99 -12.56
N THR A 71 -11.83 21.40 -11.39
CA THR A 71 -12.92 22.37 -11.33
C THR A 71 -12.37 23.60 -12.06
N MET A 72 -12.60 23.67 -13.37
CA MET A 72 -12.44 24.92 -14.09
C MET A 72 -13.45 25.85 -13.45
N TYR A 73 -12.96 26.79 -12.63
CA TYR A 73 -13.79 27.87 -12.13
C TYR A 73 -14.37 28.57 -13.35
N PRO A 74 -15.70 28.53 -13.53
CA PRO A 74 -16.31 29.14 -14.70
C PRO A 74 -15.96 30.63 -14.66
N LYS A 75 -15.53 31.16 -15.81
CA LYS A 75 -15.36 32.62 -15.99
C LYS A 75 -16.71 33.35 -15.97
N GLU A 76 -17.81 32.62 -16.10
CA GLU A 76 -19.19 33.09 -16.09
C GLU A 76 -19.84 32.97 -14.70
N PRO A 77 -20.81 33.84 -14.37
CA PRO A 77 -21.52 33.76 -13.10
C PRO A 77 -22.27 32.42 -12.97
N ILE A 78 -22.05 31.72 -11.87
CA ILE A 78 -22.77 30.48 -11.55
C ILE A 78 -24.22 30.84 -11.23
N LEU A 79 -25.11 30.59 -12.18
CA LEU A 79 -26.55 30.79 -12.04
C LEU A 79 -27.20 29.44 -11.71
N GLY A 80 -27.65 29.28 -10.46
CA GLY A 80 -28.46 28.13 -10.06
C GLY A 80 -29.95 28.34 -10.37
N VAL A 81 -30.70 27.25 -10.50
CA VAL A 81 -32.17 27.23 -10.59
C VAL A 81 -32.74 26.84 -9.23
N CYS A 82 -33.70 27.61 -8.72
CA CYS A 82 -34.45 27.21 -7.52
C CYS A 82 -35.37 26.05 -7.88
N MET A 83 -35.23 24.93 -7.17
CA MET A 83 -36.11 23.79 -7.27
C MET A 83 -37.23 23.89 -6.24
N ASP A 84 -38.43 23.47 -6.63
CA ASP A 84 -39.45 23.11 -5.64
C ASP A 84 -39.07 21.80 -4.93
N ILE A 85 -39.83 21.44 -3.89
CA ILE A 85 -39.48 20.28 -3.08
C ILE A 85 -39.57 18.95 -3.85
N ALA A 86 -40.50 18.82 -4.79
CA ALA A 86 -40.66 17.60 -5.58
C ALA A 86 -39.53 17.45 -6.60
N GLN A 87 -39.08 18.55 -7.20
CA GLN A 87 -37.91 18.61 -8.08
C GLN A 87 -36.63 18.28 -7.31
N LEU A 88 -36.42 18.88 -6.14
CA LEU A 88 -35.26 18.63 -5.30
C LEU A 88 -35.18 17.17 -4.86
N ARG A 89 -36.28 16.60 -4.34
CA ARG A 89 -36.29 15.21 -3.86
C ARG A 89 -36.03 14.22 -5.00
N ARG A 90 -36.53 14.49 -6.21
CA ARG A 90 -36.16 13.71 -7.42
C ARG A 90 -34.68 13.87 -7.78
N HIS A 91 -34.11 15.06 -7.66
CA HIS A 91 -32.67 15.28 -7.91
C HIS A 91 -31.77 14.54 -6.91
N LEU A 92 -32.22 14.38 -5.67
CA LEU A 92 -31.51 13.70 -4.59
C LEU A 92 -31.84 12.20 -4.48
N ASP A 93 -32.58 11.64 -5.45
CA ASP A 93 -33.06 10.25 -5.44
C ASP A 93 -33.83 9.85 -4.16
N LEU A 94 -34.61 10.79 -3.62
CA LEU A 94 -35.44 10.59 -2.43
C LEU A 94 -36.93 10.39 -2.79
N PRO A 95 -37.67 9.56 -2.04
CA PRO A 95 -39.12 9.38 -2.25
C PRO A 95 -39.87 10.69 -2.00
N GLU A 96 -41.02 10.92 -2.62
CA GLU A 96 -41.81 12.14 -2.36
C GLU A 96 -42.25 12.25 -0.89
N SER A 97 -42.24 13.46 -0.35
CA SER A 97 -42.72 13.75 1.01
C SER A 97 -43.43 15.09 1.06
N ARG A 98 -44.60 15.12 1.69
CA ARG A 98 -45.41 16.33 1.85
C ARG A 98 -45.02 17.19 3.06
N GLU A 99 -44.29 16.60 4.00
CA GLU A 99 -43.88 17.26 5.26
C GLU A 99 -42.40 17.70 5.24
N ALA A 100 -41.65 17.30 4.21
CA ALA A 100 -40.26 17.68 4.09
C ALA A 100 -40.09 19.19 3.81
N THR A 101 -38.92 19.71 4.10
CA THR A 101 -38.41 21.00 3.61
C THR A 101 -37.20 20.75 2.71
N ILE A 102 -36.72 21.75 2.00
CA ILE A 102 -35.46 21.66 1.23
C ILE A 102 -34.32 21.25 2.16
N CYS A 103 -34.18 21.90 3.33
CA CYS A 103 -33.12 21.58 4.27
C CYS A 103 -33.25 20.16 4.85
N SER A 104 -34.46 19.70 5.20
CA SER A 104 -34.64 18.35 5.74
C SER A 104 -34.40 17.28 4.67
N SER A 105 -34.75 17.53 3.41
CA SER A 105 -34.43 16.67 2.26
C SER A 105 -32.93 16.56 1.99
N VAL A 106 -32.19 17.68 2.00
CA VAL A 106 -30.72 17.65 1.83
C VAL A 106 -30.08 16.86 2.98
N ARG A 107 -30.56 17.05 4.21
CA ARG A 107 -30.10 16.28 5.37
C ARG A 107 -30.38 14.79 5.24
N GLU A 108 -31.59 14.42 4.80
CA GLU A 108 -31.99 13.03 4.56
C GLU A 108 -31.08 12.35 3.53
N SER A 109 -30.76 13.04 2.43
CA SER A 109 -29.80 12.58 1.42
C SER A 109 -28.39 12.40 1.99
N MET A 110 -27.90 13.34 2.81
CA MET A 110 -26.61 13.15 3.50
C MET A 110 -26.63 11.93 4.45
N MET A 111 -27.76 11.66 5.10
CA MET A 111 -27.91 10.51 6.01
C MET A 111 -27.98 9.17 5.27
N SER A 112 -28.57 9.13 4.07
CA SER A 112 -28.63 7.91 3.26
C SER A 112 -27.32 7.61 2.53
N GLU A 113 -26.55 8.64 2.17
CA GLU A 113 -25.28 8.50 1.44
C GLU A 113 -24.03 8.45 2.33
N LYS A 114 -24.15 8.69 3.64
CA LYS A 114 -23.01 8.55 4.56
C LYS A 114 -22.57 7.08 4.62
N LEU A 115 -21.26 6.88 4.72
CA LEU A 115 -20.66 5.56 4.90
C LEU A 115 -20.16 5.42 6.33
N GLU A 116 -20.47 4.29 6.96
CA GLU A 116 -19.92 3.94 8.26
C GLU A 116 -18.50 3.40 8.10
N GLN A 117 -17.59 3.94 8.89
CA GLN A 117 -16.21 3.50 9.00
C GLN A 117 -16.05 2.62 10.24
N LYS A 118 -15.31 1.52 10.07
CA LYS A 118 -14.81 0.70 11.17
C LYS A 118 -13.32 1.01 11.35
N TRP A 119 -13.01 2.14 11.98
CA TRP A 119 -11.64 2.59 12.22
C TRP A 119 -11.40 2.75 13.72
N HIS A 120 -10.41 2.03 14.28
CA HIS A 120 -10.05 2.07 15.70
C HIS A 120 -11.23 1.91 16.69
N SER A 121 -12.06 0.87 16.50
CA SER A 121 -13.17 0.47 17.41
C SER A 121 -14.31 1.47 17.63
N GLU A 122 -14.24 2.68 17.05
CA GLU A 122 -15.35 3.64 17.05
C GLU A 122 -16.11 3.54 15.71
N ALA A 123 -17.44 3.43 15.78
CA ALA A 123 -18.28 3.57 14.59
C ALA A 123 -18.38 5.05 14.26
N VAL A 124 -17.76 5.46 13.15
CA VAL A 124 -17.74 6.86 12.71
C VAL A 124 -18.18 6.99 11.27
N ALA A 125 -18.98 8.01 10.95
CA ALA A 125 -19.49 8.21 9.60
C ALA A 125 -18.63 9.19 8.80
N ILE A 126 -18.58 8.99 7.49
CA ILE A 126 -18.07 9.96 6.51
C ILE A 126 -19.09 10.22 5.42
N LEU A 127 -19.09 11.43 4.88
CA LEU A 127 -19.78 11.74 3.63
C LEU A 127 -18.76 11.73 2.49
N PRO A 128 -18.79 10.76 1.57
CA PRO A 128 -17.85 10.70 0.46
C PRO A 128 -17.89 11.96 -0.40
N LEU A 129 -16.75 12.40 -0.95
CA LEU A 129 -16.70 13.60 -1.79
C LEU A 129 -17.66 13.51 -2.99
N GLY A 130 -17.78 12.33 -3.61
CA GLY A 130 -18.71 12.13 -4.73
C GLY A 130 -20.17 12.36 -4.34
N ALA A 131 -20.58 11.91 -3.15
CA ALA A 131 -21.91 12.18 -2.60
C ALA A 131 -22.06 13.68 -2.28
N PHE A 132 -21.07 14.27 -1.61
CA PHE A 132 -21.06 15.69 -1.30
C PHE A 132 -21.23 16.58 -2.54
N GLU A 133 -20.48 16.33 -3.62
CA GLU A 133 -20.55 17.12 -4.85
C GLU A 133 -21.88 16.94 -5.59
N ARG A 134 -22.52 15.76 -5.51
CA ARG A 134 -23.88 15.54 -6.03
C ARG A 134 -24.95 16.27 -5.21
N ILE A 135 -24.80 16.29 -3.89
CA ILE A 135 -25.78 16.91 -2.99
C ILE A 135 -25.67 18.43 -3.02
N PHE A 136 -24.45 18.99 -3.03
CA PHE A 136 -24.20 20.43 -2.90
C PHE A 136 -23.92 21.13 -4.24
N THR A 137 -24.81 20.90 -5.22
CA THR A 137 -24.80 21.61 -6.51
C THR A 137 -25.26 23.06 -6.36
N ALA A 138 -25.02 23.90 -7.38
CA ALA A 138 -25.47 25.29 -7.38
C ALA A 138 -26.99 25.41 -7.21
N ASP A 139 -27.75 24.51 -7.82
CA ASP A 139 -29.22 24.50 -7.77
C ASP A 139 -29.73 24.12 -6.38
N VAL A 140 -29.13 23.10 -5.76
CA VAL A 140 -29.47 22.70 -4.39
C VAL A 140 -29.13 23.82 -3.41
N VAL A 141 -27.92 24.40 -3.50
CA VAL A 141 -27.51 25.50 -2.61
C VAL A 141 -28.43 26.72 -2.77
N LYS A 142 -28.81 27.08 -4.00
CA LYS A 142 -29.74 28.21 -4.23
C LYS A 142 -31.13 27.92 -3.67
N SER A 143 -31.60 26.67 -3.76
CA SER A 143 -32.88 26.24 -3.18
C SER A 143 -32.85 26.29 -1.65
N VAL A 144 -31.75 25.89 -1.02
CA VAL A 144 -31.54 26.03 0.43
C VAL A 144 -31.54 27.51 0.83
N LEU A 145 -30.86 28.37 0.08
CA LEU A 145 -30.86 29.81 0.35
C LEU A 145 -32.24 30.44 0.21
N ARG A 146 -33.07 30.00 -0.73
CA ARG A 146 -34.48 30.43 -0.85
C ARG A 146 -35.29 30.10 0.41
N GLU A 147 -35.09 28.91 0.98
CA GLU A 147 -35.78 28.49 2.21
C GLU A 147 -35.37 29.35 3.41
N ILE A 148 -34.07 29.67 3.54
CA ILE A 148 -33.55 30.49 4.65
C ILE A 148 -33.97 31.96 4.51
N TYR A 149 -33.99 32.48 3.27
CA TYR A 149 -34.30 33.88 2.97
C TYR A 149 -35.51 34.00 2.03
N PRO A 150 -36.73 33.67 2.48
CA PRO A 150 -37.92 33.61 1.63
C PRO A 150 -38.33 34.97 1.04
N LYS A 151 -37.85 36.07 1.65
CA LYS A 151 -38.11 37.45 1.20
C LYS A 151 -37.06 37.97 0.21
N ALA A 152 -35.97 37.25 -0.01
CA ALA A 152 -34.91 37.68 -0.91
C ALA A 152 -35.36 37.53 -2.37
N ASN A 153 -35.06 38.55 -3.19
CA ASN A 153 -35.25 38.45 -4.63
C ASN A 153 -34.15 37.61 -5.29
N ASP A 154 -34.35 37.24 -6.55
CA ASP A 154 -33.42 36.35 -7.27
C ASP A 154 -31.99 36.90 -7.33
N ARG A 155 -31.83 38.22 -7.51
CA ARG A 155 -30.51 38.86 -7.53
C ARG A 155 -29.81 38.81 -6.16
N GLU A 156 -30.56 38.94 -5.07
CA GLU A 156 -30.03 38.79 -3.72
C GLU A 156 -29.60 37.34 -3.44
N LEU A 157 -30.41 36.38 -3.89
CA LEU A 157 -30.07 34.95 -3.79
C LEU A 157 -28.85 34.59 -4.62
N ASP A 158 -28.70 35.13 -5.84
CA ASP A 158 -27.51 34.91 -6.67
C ASP A 158 -26.24 35.47 -6.00
N ARG A 159 -26.35 36.62 -5.32
CA ARG A 159 -25.23 37.17 -4.53
C ARG A 159 -24.87 36.29 -3.34
N LEU A 160 -25.87 35.73 -2.64
CA LEU A 160 -25.64 34.78 -1.55
C LEU A 160 -25.05 33.47 -2.05
N LEU A 161 -25.56 32.95 -3.18
CA LEU A 161 -25.05 31.76 -3.85
C LEU A 161 -23.57 31.93 -4.20
N ALA A 162 -23.19 33.06 -4.81
CA ALA A 162 -21.80 33.37 -5.12
C ALA A 162 -20.90 33.44 -3.87
N LYS A 163 -21.42 33.90 -2.73
CA LYS A 163 -20.70 33.91 -1.44
C LYS A 163 -20.54 32.53 -0.82
N VAL A 164 -21.44 31.58 -1.13
CA VAL A 164 -21.37 30.20 -0.62
C VAL A 164 -20.53 29.31 -1.54
N LEU A 165 -20.74 29.38 -2.85
CA LEU A 165 -19.95 28.60 -3.81
C LEU A 165 -18.52 29.12 -3.91
N GLY A 166 -18.33 30.42 -3.71
CA GLY A 166 -17.03 31.07 -3.81
C GLY A 166 -16.54 31.18 -5.25
N PRO A 167 -15.69 32.17 -5.55
CA PRO A 167 -15.01 32.27 -6.85
C PRO A 167 -13.87 31.25 -7.01
N ASP A 168 -13.41 30.63 -5.92
CA ASP A 168 -12.31 29.67 -5.88
C ASP A 168 -12.40 28.76 -4.63
N LYS A 169 -11.55 27.72 -4.53
CA LYS A 169 -11.50 26.78 -3.39
C LYS A 169 -11.19 27.46 -2.05
N ARG A 170 -10.54 28.63 -2.06
CA ARG A 170 -10.18 29.36 -0.84
C ARG A 170 -11.38 30.11 -0.27
N ARG A 171 -12.39 30.38 -1.10
CA ARG A 171 -13.52 31.23 -0.76
C ARG A 171 -14.89 30.53 -0.85
N GLU A 172 -14.90 29.19 -0.85
CA GLU A 172 -16.14 28.38 -0.76
C GLU A 172 -16.58 28.18 0.71
N ARG A 173 -17.88 27.93 0.92
CA ARG A 173 -18.53 27.62 2.20
C ARG A 173 -19.50 26.44 2.09
N ARG A 174 -19.34 25.60 1.06
CA ARG A 174 -20.26 24.49 0.81
C ARG A 174 -20.19 23.46 1.93
N ARG A 175 -19.00 23.20 2.47
CA ARG A 175 -18.84 22.27 3.59
C ARG A 175 -19.35 22.86 4.89
N ILE A 176 -19.13 24.14 5.16
CA ILE A 176 -19.78 24.86 6.27
C ILE A 176 -21.30 24.72 6.17
N LEU A 177 -21.88 25.01 5.00
CA LEU A 177 -23.32 24.87 4.76
C LEU A 177 -23.80 23.45 5.09
N ALA A 178 -23.08 22.43 4.61
CA ALA A 178 -23.39 21.03 4.87
C ALA A 178 -23.38 20.69 6.36
N ILE A 179 -22.37 21.16 7.12
CA ILE A 179 -22.30 20.96 8.57
C ILE A 179 -23.54 21.58 9.23
N LEU A 180 -23.88 22.81 8.84
CA LEU A 180 -25.01 23.56 9.41
C LEU A 180 -26.37 22.92 9.13
N ILE A 181 -26.60 22.39 7.93
CA ILE A 181 -27.80 21.62 7.59
C ILE A 181 -27.85 20.34 8.43
N TYR A 182 -26.72 19.62 8.51
CA TYR A 182 -26.64 18.35 9.24
C TYR A 182 -26.70 18.50 10.77
N MET A 183 -26.51 19.70 11.31
CA MET A 183 -26.80 20.00 12.72
C MET A 183 -28.12 20.73 12.95
N GLU A 184 -28.96 20.92 11.91
CA GLU A 184 -30.23 21.65 12.01
C GLU A 184 -30.09 23.13 12.46
N ALA A 185 -28.93 23.74 12.21
CA ALA A 185 -28.60 25.08 12.70
C ALA A 185 -28.29 26.07 11.57
N ILE A 186 -28.99 25.96 10.44
CA ILE A 186 -28.71 26.68 9.19
C ILE A 186 -28.66 28.20 9.33
N ASN A 187 -29.39 28.77 10.28
CA ASN A 187 -29.39 30.21 10.59
C ASN A 187 -28.01 30.74 11.00
N HIS A 188 -27.11 29.87 11.47
CA HIS A 188 -25.73 30.23 11.81
C HIS A 188 -24.87 30.57 10.60
N LEU A 189 -25.32 30.30 9.37
CA LEU A 189 -24.60 30.67 8.14
C LEU A 189 -24.27 32.17 8.12
N ASN A 190 -25.14 33.01 8.70
CA ASN A 190 -24.91 34.45 8.81
C ASN A 190 -23.63 34.83 9.55
N TYR A 191 -23.21 34.05 10.56
CA TYR A 191 -21.97 34.31 11.28
C TYR A 191 -20.75 34.09 10.37
N PHE A 192 -20.73 32.99 9.62
CA PHE A 192 -19.65 32.69 8.66
C PHE A 192 -19.60 33.69 7.50
N LEU A 193 -20.76 34.18 7.04
CA LEU A 193 -20.85 35.21 6.01
C LEU A 193 -20.38 36.58 6.51
N ARG A 194 -20.74 36.96 7.73
CA ARG A 194 -20.35 38.25 8.34
C ARG A 194 -18.85 38.29 8.62
N ASP A 195 -18.32 37.21 9.17
CA ASP A 195 -16.95 37.16 9.68
C ASP A 195 -15.95 36.64 8.63
N ASN A 196 -16.40 36.45 7.39
CA ASN A 196 -15.61 35.94 6.27
C ASN A 196 -14.85 34.64 6.59
N ILE A 197 -15.53 33.70 7.25
CA ILE A 197 -14.99 32.36 7.53
C ILE A 197 -15.37 31.44 6.37
N TYR A 198 -14.41 30.73 5.81
CA TYR A 198 -14.52 29.87 4.63
C TYR A 198 -14.17 28.42 4.97
N ASP A 199 -14.45 27.50 4.04
CA ASP A 199 -14.15 26.07 4.20
C ASP A 199 -12.65 25.83 4.45
N GLN A 200 -11.76 26.64 3.89
CA GLN A 200 -10.30 26.53 4.13
C GLN A 200 -9.87 26.87 5.56
N ASP A 201 -10.72 27.59 6.31
CA ASP A 201 -10.44 28.00 7.70
C ASP A 201 -10.84 26.88 8.69
N LEU A 202 -11.42 25.79 8.18
CA LEU A 202 -11.68 24.56 8.93
C LEU A 202 -10.43 23.65 8.91
N PRO A 203 -10.17 22.85 9.97
CA PRO A 203 -11.04 22.63 11.12
C PRO A 203 -10.99 23.76 12.16
N ILE A 204 -12.17 24.19 12.62
CA ILE A 204 -12.29 25.02 13.83
C ILE A 204 -12.27 24.09 15.04
N ASN A 205 -11.35 24.34 15.98
CA ASN A 205 -11.27 23.64 17.26
C ASN A 205 -11.85 24.54 18.34
N PHE A 206 -12.97 24.15 18.95
CA PHE A 206 -13.47 24.85 20.13
C PHE A 206 -12.66 24.37 21.35
N PRO A 207 -11.92 25.24 22.04
CA PRO A 207 -11.19 24.84 23.23
C PRO A 207 -12.18 24.35 24.30
N SER A 208 -11.86 23.23 24.95
CA SER A 208 -12.44 22.91 26.25
C SER A 208 -11.98 23.97 27.27
N ASP A 209 -12.70 24.16 28.38
CA ASP A 209 -12.46 25.20 29.40
C ASP A 209 -11.00 25.27 29.96
N ASN A 210 -10.10 24.34 29.60
CA ASN A 210 -8.71 24.25 30.07
C ASN A 210 -7.61 24.34 28.98
N GLU A 211 -7.89 24.62 27.70
CA GLU A 211 -6.83 24.80 26.68
C GLU A 211 -6.74 26.25 26.16
N TYR A 212 -5.54 26.86 26.26
CA TYR A 212 -5.24 28.18 25.71
C TYR A 212 -5.25 28.13 24.17
N CYS A 213 -6.04 29.00 23.53
CA CYS A 213 -6.01 29.23 22.09
C CYS A 213 -5.13 30.44 21.73
N GLU A 214 -4.21 30.26 20.77
CA GLU A 214 -3.46 31.37 20.13
C GLU A 214 -4.31 32.17 19.13
N VAL A 215 -5.51 31.68 18.78
CA VAL A 215 -6.46 32.38 17.91
C VAL A 215 -7.60 32.92 18.76
N GLU A 216 -7.66 34.24 18.94
CA GLU A 216 -8.77 34.90 19.64
C GLU A 216 -10.11 34.55 18.96
N MET A 217 -10.90 33.64 19.55
CA MET A 217 -12.26 33.32 19.13
C MET A 217 -13.24 34.44 19.49
N LYS A 218 -13.05 35.65 18.94
CA LYS A 218 -14.01 36.76 19.11
C LYS A 218 -15.30 36.58 18.30
N HIS A 219 -15.41 35.55 17.45
CA HIS A 219 -16.45 35.47 16.41
C HIS A 219 -17.51 34.36 16.58
N LEU A 220 -17.29 33.35 17.45
CA LEU A 220 -18.23 32.22 17.66
C LEU A 220 -18.77 32.11 19.10
N SER A 221 -18.58 33.15 19.90
CA SER A 221 -19.02 33.23 21.30
C SER A 221 -20.51 32.94 21.59
N PRO A 222 -21.50 33.18 20.69
CA PRO A 222 -22.91 32.91 21.03
C PRO A 222 -23.34 31.44 20.91
N TRP A 223 -22.47 30.52 20.45
CA TRP A 223 -22.83 29.12 20.27
C TRP A 223 -22.89 28.40 21.62
N LYS A 224 -23.93 27.60 21.82
CA LYS A 224 -24.06 26.70 22.97
C LYS A 224 -23.04 25.58 22.88
N GLU A 225 -22.65 25.02 24.02
CA GLU A 225 -21.65 23.95 24.09
C GLU A 225 -22.02 22.74 23.20
N ASN A 226 -23.29 22.32 23.23
CA ASN A 226 -23.76 21.22 22.37
C ASN A 226 -23.62 21.52 20.87
N GLU A 227 -23.81 22.77 20.45
CA GLU A 227 -23.65 23.17 19.04
C GLU A 227 -22.18 23.11 18.62
N ARG A 228 -21.26 23.49 19.51
CA ARG A 228 -19.80 23.38 19.30
C ARG A 228 -19.35 21.92 19.18
N ILE A 229 -19.86 21.05 20.05
CA ILE A 229 -19.59 19.61 20.02
C ILE A 229 -20.11 18.99 18.71
N LEU A 230 -21.36 19.29 18.33
CA LEU A 230 -21.96 18.80 17.08
C LEU A 230 -21.19 19.29 15.86
N PHE A 231 -20.85 20.58 15.79
CA PHE A 231 -20.07 21.15 14.70
C PHE A 231 -18.71 20.46 14.58
N THR A 232 -18.00 20.28 15.69
CA THR A 232 -16.69 19.59 15.72
C THR A 232 -16.81 18.15 15.22
N SER A 233 -17.87 17.44 15.62
CA SER A 233 -18.12 16.06 15.21
C SER A 233 -18.45 15.94 13.72
N TYR A 234 -19.36 16.76 13.22
CA TYR A 234 -19.81 16.73 11.82
C TYR A 234 -18.81 17.36 10.86
N GLN A 235 -17.98 18.29 11.32
CA GLN A 235 -16.82 18.76 10.58
C GLN A 235 -15.93 17.59 10.17
N LYS A 236 -15.65 16.63 11.07
CA LYS A 236 -14.85 15.44 10.75
C LYS A 236 -15.55 14.48 9.77
N MET A 237 -16.88 14.49 9.72
CA MET A 237 -17.65 13.68 8.76
C MET A 237 -17.60 14.26 7.34
N ILE A 238 -17.56 15.59 7.22
CA ILE A 238 -17.65 16.31 5.94
C ILE A 238 -16.27 16.70 5.40
N PHE A 239 -15.30 17.01 6.29
CA PHE A 239 -13.90 17.25 5.94
C PHE A 239 -13.09 15.96 5.98
N VAL A 240 -13.34 15.11 4.99
CA VAL A 240 -12.53 13.93 4.75
C VAL A 240 -11.47 14.26 3.71
N PRO A 241 -10.17 14.07 3.98
CA PRO A 241 -9.12 14.30 3.02
C PRO A 241 -9.26 13.42 1.77
N VAL A 242 -8.80 13.96 0.65
CA VAL A 242 -8.79 13.26 -0.65
C VAL A 242 -7.35 13.01 -1.05
N PHE A 243 -7.02 11.74 -1.29
CA PHE A 243 -5.75 11.35 -1.86
C PHE A 243 -5.80 11.46 -3.37
N HIS A 244 -4.86 12.20 -3.94
CA HIS A 244 -4.70 12.29 -5.38
C HIS A 244 -3.56 11.37 -5.78
N LEU A 245 -3.86 10.33 -6.55
CA LEU A 245 -2.85 9.44 -7.10
C LEU A 245 -2.40 10.01 -8.44
N GLN A 246 -1.23 10.65 -8.44
CA GLN A 246 -0.59 11.09 -9.68
C GLN A 246 0.35 9.99 -10.16
N SER A 247 0.35 9.70 -11.47
CA SER A 247 1.20 8.66 -12.05
C SER A 247 2.68 9.04 -12.04
N ASP A 248 2.96 10.35 -12.10
CA ASP A 248 4.26 10.92 -12.46
C ASP A 248 5.02 11.53 -11.27
N GLU A 249 4.35 11.81 -10.15
CA GLU A 249 4.95 12.41 -8.96
C GLU A 249 4.46 11.71 -7.69
N LEU A 250 5.39 11.37 -6.79
CA LEU A 250 5.06 10.82 -5.49
C LEU A 250 4.47 11.92 -4.59
N CYS A 251 3.19 11.79 -4.26
CA CYS A 251 2.51 12.72 -3.37
C CYS A 251 2.76 12.39 -1.89
N SER A 252 3.04 13.41 -1.08
CA SER A 252 3.14 13.32 0.39
C SER A 252 2.13 14.23 1.07
N TYR A 253 1.39 13.71 2.04
CA TYR A 253 0.35 14.45 2.78
C TYR A 253 0.62 14.50 4.28
N GLY A 254 0.21 15.59 4.93
CA GLY A 254 0.31 15.75 6.38
C GLY A 254 -1.04 15.98 7.03
N PHE A 255 -1.43 15.11 7.96
CA PHE A 255 -2.69 15.19 8.70
C PHE A 255 -2.45 15.20 10.22
N ASN A 256 -3.26 15.99 10.92
CA ASN A 256 -3.29 15.98 12.38
C ASN A 256 -3.86 14.65 12.91
N ALA A 257 -3.60 14.29 14.16
CA ALA A 257 -4.00 13.00 14.74
C ALA A 257 -5.53 12.79 14.87
N HIS A 258 -6.32 13.86 14.73
CA HIS A 258 -7.78 13.84 14.86
C HIS A 258 -8.48 13.92 13.50
N ALA A 259 -7.73 13.96 12.40
CA ALA A 259 -8.27 14.02 11.06
C ALA A 259 -8.92 12.68 10.72
N ARG A 260 -10.14 12.73 10.20
CA ARG A 260 -10.82 11.52 9.73
C ARG A 260 -10.38 11.21 8.32
N LEU A 261 -9.65 10.12 8.14
CA LEU A 261 -9.12 9.70 6.85
C LEU A 261 -10.19 8.96 6.01
N PRO A 262 -10.08 8.91 4.68
CA PRO A 262 -11.08 8.32 3.77
C PRO A 262 -11.11 6.78 3.78
N TRP A 263 -10.75 6.14 4.87
CA TRP A 263 -10.60 4.70 4.97
C TRP A 263 -11.89 4.05 5.49
N LEU A 264 -12.58 3.21 4.71
CA LEU A 264 -13.84 2.58 5.17
C LEU A 264 -13.62 1.48 6.22
N SER A 265 -12.59 0.67 6.01
CA SER A 265 -12.15 -0.35 6.95
C SER A 265 -10.64 -0.34 7.03
N TYR A 266 -10.14 -0.84 8.16
CA TYR A 266 -8.75 -1.14 8.40
C TYR A 266 -8.67 -2.55 8.96
N GLU A 267 -8.14 -3.45 8.16
CA GLU A 267 -7.94 -4.83 8.58
C GLU A 267 -6.45 -5.12 8.60
N LEU A 268 -5.96 -5.50 9.77
CA LEU A 268 -4.60 -6.02 9.90
C LEU A 268 -4.56 -7.39 9.22
N LYS A 269 -3.97 -7.46 8.03
CA LYS A 269 -3.78 -8.73 7.33
C LYS A 269 -2.30 -9.03 7.18
N SER A 270 -1.95 -10.26 7.52
CA SER A 270 -0.65 -10.86 7.24
C SER A 270 -0.65 -11.68 5.94
N LYS A 271 -1.80 -11.77 5.26
CA LYS A 271 -2.04 -12.63 4.08
C LYS A 271 -2.76 -11.87 2.98
N GLY A 272 -2.42 -12.18 1.74
CA GLY A 272 -3.18 -11.69 0.59
C GLY A 272 -4.58 -12.32 0.52
N ALA A 273 -5.51 -11.60 -0.09
CA ALA A 273 -6.90 -12.03 -0.26
C ALA A 273 -7.37 -11.61 -1.65
N ASP A 274 -8.32 -12.39 -2.19
CA ASP A 274 -8.92 -12.15 -3.49
C ASP A 274 -9.52 -10.74 -3.54
N SER A 275 -9.11 -10.01 -4.56
CA SER A 275 -9.54 -8.66 -4.88
C SER A 275 -10.98 -8.72 -5.37
N GLY A 276 -11.95 -8.88 -4.46
CA GLY A 276 -13.37 -8.73 -4.79
C GLY A 276 -13.68 -7.37 -5.45
N ALA A 277 -14.94 -7.07 -5.75
CA ALA A 277 -15.34 -5.87 -6.52
C ALA A 277 -14.96 -4.48 -5.91
N GLY A 278 -14.22 -4.41 -4.81
CA GLY A 278 -13.72 -3.18 -4.18
C GLY A 278 -12.24 -2.91 -4.48
N GLN A 279 -11.86 -1.64 -4.56
CA GLN A 279 -10.46 -1.24 -4.70
C GLN A 279 -9.77 -1.27 -3.33
N TYR A 280 -8.77 -2.14 -3.18
CA TYR A 280 -8.01 -2.30 -1.96
C TYR A 280 -6.58 -1.80 -2.13
N PHE A 281 -6.00 -1.32 -1.02
CA PHE A 281 -4.62 -0.87 -0.95
C PHE A 281 -3.91 -1.50 0.24
N ALA A 282 -2.60 -1.67 0.12
CA ALA A 282 -1.73 -2.08 1.22
C ALA A 282 -1.17 -0.84 1.92
N LEU A 283 -1.50 -0.66 3.19
CA LEU A 283 -0.98 0.41 4.02
C LEU A 283 0.10 -0.12 4.97
N LYS A 284 1.34 0.36 4.80
CA LYS A 284 2.47 0.07 5.70
C LYS A 284 2.65 1.23 6.68
N LYS A 285 2.45 0.96 7.97
CA LYS A 285 2.71 1.92 9.05
C LYS A 285 4.18 1.85 9.45
N ILE A 286 4.85 2.99 9.50
CA ILE A 286 6.25 3.09 9.87
C ILE A 286 6.37 3.54 11.34
N GLY A 287 7.15 2.79 12.13
CA GLY A 287 7.35 3.05 13.55
C GLY A 287 7.95 4.43 13.84
N SER A 288 7.40 5.14 14.84
CA SER A 288 7.78 6.52 15.20
C SER A 288 9.23 6.67 15.70
N LYS A 289 9.85 5.59 16.18
CA LYS A 289 11.26 5.58 16.64
C LYS A 289 12.27 5.48 15.48
N ASN A 290 11.81 5.24 14.27
CA ASN A 290 12.64 4.85 13.13
C ASN A 290 12.66 5.91 12.01
N SER A 291 12.88 7.18 12.37
CA SER A 291 12.94 8.30 11.40
C SER A 291 14.04 8.15 10.33
N LYS A 292 15.11 7.41 10.65
CA LYS A 292 16.15 7.04 9.68
C LYS A 292 15.64 6.00 8.68
N HIS A 293 15.08 4.88 9.15
CA HIS A 293 14.51 3.85 8.27
C HIS A 293 13.41 4.39 7.37
N TYR A 294 12.54 5.27 7.90
CA TYR A 294 11.54 5.96 7.08
C TYR A 294 12.15 6.73 5.91
N ARG A 295 13.18 7.55 6.18
CA ARG A 295 13.86 8.35 5.14
C ARG A 295 14.61 7.48 4.15
N ASP A 296 15.28 6.44 4.63
CA ASP A 296 16.06 5.53 3.79
C ASP A 296 15.14 4.73 2.86
N GLU A 297 14.05 4.15 3.39
CA GLU A 297 13.04 3.42 2.61
C GLU A 297 12.32 4.35 1.62
N LEU A 298 11.93 5.56 2.05
CA LEU A 298 11.34 6.56 1.17
C LEU A 298 12.28 6.93 0.02
N ALA A 299 13.56 7.18 0.31
CA ALA A 299 14.54 7.52 -0.71
C ALA A 299 14.81 6.37 -1.69
N ALA A 300 14.68 5.11 -1.27
CA ALA A 300 14.76 3.95 -2.15
C ALA A 300 13.53 3.85 -3.05
N LEU A 301 12.33 4.01 -2.49
CA LEU A 301 11.04 3.94 -3.19
C LEU A 301 10.81 5.11 -4.16
N GLU A 302 11.22 6.32 -3.80
CA GLU A 302 11.16 7.49 -4.70
C GLU A 302 11.99 7.26 -5.95
N LYS A 303 13.22 6.75 -5.79
CA LYS A 303 14.12 6.52 -6.92
C LYS A 303 13.67 5.35 -7.79
N SER A 304 13.10 4.30 -7.20
CA SER A 304 12.49 3.23 -7.98
C SER A 304 11.32 3.77 -8.81
N SER A 305 10.48 4.64 -8.21
CA SER A 305 9.31 5.26 -8.85
C SER A 305 9.66 6.22 -9.99
N ILE A 306 10.65 7.10 -9.82
CA ILE A 306 11.10 8.07 -10.85
C ILE A 306 11.61 7.37 -12.13
N GLN A 307 12.04 6.12 -12.01
CA GLN A 307 12.57 5.33 -13.12
C GLN A 307 11.65 4.13 -13.48
N ALA A 308 10.44 4.08 -12.90
CA ALA A 308 9.50 2.96 -12.96
C ALA A 308 8.72 2.85 -14.27
N GLY A 309 8.87 3.78 -15.22
CA GLY A 309 8.15 3.74 -16.50
C GLY A 309 8.40 2.47 -17.34
N ARG A 310 9.26 1.54 -16.92
CA ARG A 310 9.56 0.28 -17.63
C ARG A 310 9.62 -0.98 -16.77
N GLU A 311 9.90 -0.90 -15.46
CA GLU A 311 10.16 -2.11 -14.64
C GLU A 311 8.94 -2.44 -13.77
N LYS A 312 8.19 -3.49 -14.17
CA LYS A 312 6.94 -3.89 -13.52
C LYS A 312 7.15 -4.86 -12.34
N HIS A 313 8.37 -5.38 -12.17
CA HIS A 313 8.73 -6.35 -11.13
C HIS A 313 9.23 -5.72 -9.82
N LEU A 314 8.98 -4.42 -9.61
CA LEU A 314 9.37 -3.70 -8.40
C LEU A 314 8.19 -2.91 -7.85
N ILE A 315 7.91 -3.01 -6.55
CA ILE A 315 6.72 -2.40 -5.95
C ILE A 315 6.73 -0.88 -6.12
N LYS A 316 5.62 -0.34 -6.61
CA LYS A 316 5.42 1.11 -6.74
C LYS A 316 4.80 1.68 -5.47
N LEU A 317 5.52 2.62 -4.84
CA LEU A 317 4.94 3.47 -3.79
C LEU A 317 3.96 4.46 -4.44
N LEU A 318 2.70 4.42 -4.02
CA LEU A 318 1.64 5.26 -4.57
C LEU A 318 1.62 6.65 -3.96
N LEU A 319 1.72 6.72 -2.63
CA LEU A 319 1.80 7.97 -1.88
C LEU A 319 2.39 7.72 -0.50
N THR A 320 2.73 8.82 0.17
CA THR A 320 3.05 8.83 1.60
C THR A 320 2.11 9.76 2.35
N TYR A 321 1.88 9.48 3.63
CA TYR A 321 1.27 10.49 4.49
C TYR A 321 1.69 10.35 5.94
N THR A 322 1.59 11.46 6.67
CA THR A 322 1.71 11.51 8.12
C THR A 322 0.33 11.67 8.74
N HIS A 323 0.02 10.90 9.77
CA HIS A 323 -1.20 11.05 10.56
C HIS A 323 -0.84 11.13 12.03
N GLY A 324 -0.90 12.34 12.60
CA GLY A 324 -0.32 12.64 13.89
C GLY A 324 1.21 12.46 13.87
N LYS A 325 1.73 11.58 14.74
CA LYS A 325 3.18 11.26 14.85
C LYS A 325 3.59 10.00 14.08
N LYS A 326 2.71 9.45 13.25
CA LYS A 326 2.91 8.19 12.54
C LYS A 326 3.05 8.45 11.04
N ASN A 327 3.99 7.77 10.41
CA ASN A 327 4.22 7.84 8.97
C ASN A 327 3.66 6.59 8.29
N TYR A 328 3.19 6.75 7.07
CA TYR A 328 2.53 5.69 6.32
C TYR A 328 2.96 5.70 4.86
N PHE A 329 3.10 4.50 4.31
CA PHE A 329 3.28 4.23 2.89
C PHE A 329 2.06 3.49 2.36
N LEU A 330 1.58 3.92 1.19
CA LEU A 330 0.46 3.29 0.50
C LEU A 330 0.96 2.61 -0.78
N PHE A 331 0.60 1.34 -0.94
CA PHE A 331 0.94 0.50 -2.09
C PHE A 331 -0.33 -0.11 -2.68
N GLU A 332 -0.23 -0.61 -3.92
CA GLU A 332 -1.26 -1.49 -4.47
C GLU A 332 -1.38 -2.78 -3.64
N TRP A 333 -2.59 -3.29 -3.51
CA TRP A 333 -2.85 -4.55 -2.83
C TRP A 333 -2.46 -5.73 -3.72
N ALA A 334 -1.59 -6.61 -3.22
CA ALA A 334 -1.26 -7.86 -3.87
C ALA A 334 -2.23 -8.97 -3.45
N ASP A 335 -2.54 -9.87 -4.37
CA ASP A 335 -3.45 -10.99 -4.10
C ASP A 335 -2.83 -12.01 -3.12
N MET A 336 -1.49 -12.18 -3.13
CA MET A 336 -0.71 -12.94 -2.15
C MET A 336 0.80 -12.74 -2.33
N ASN A 337 1.62 -13.28 -1.42
CA ASN A 337 3.07 -13.40 -1.63
C ASN A 337 3.43 -14.75 -2.29
N LEU A 338 4.69 -14.90 -2.74
CA LEU A 338 5.14 -16.09 -3.48
C LEU A 338 5.08 -17.38 -2.65
N SER A 339 5.37 -17.31 -1.34
CA SER A 339 5.22 -18.44 -0.41
C SER A 339 3.77 -18.94 -0.36
N GLU A 340 2.81 -18.03 -0.32
CA GLU A 340 1.39 -18.34 -0.37
C GLU A 340 0.95 -18.83 -1.75
N PHE A 341 1.49 -18.24 -2.82
CA PHE A 341 1.21 -18.63 -4.19
C PHE A 341 1.55 -20.09 -4.43
N TRP A 342 2.73 -20.54 -4.01
CA TRP A 342 3.16 -21.94 -4.14
C TRP A 342 2.26 -22.92 -3.39
N LYS A 343 1.71 -22.51 -2.24
CA LYS A 343 0.81 -23.33 -1.42
C LYS A 343 -0.59 -23.46 -2.02
N LYS A 344 -1.07 -22.42 -2.69
CA LYS A 344 -2.46 -22.33 -3.17
C LYS A 344 -2.63 -22.71 -4.63
N ASN A 345 -1.60 -22.52 -5.46
CA ASN A 345 -1.69 -22.73 -6.91
C ASN A 345 -0.89 -23.97 -7.30
N PRO A 346 -1.47 -24.89 -8.08
CA PRO A 346 -0.70 -25.95 -8.72
C PRO A 346 0.21 -25.35 -9.81
N PRO A 347 1.38 -25.94 -10.07
CA PRO A 347 2.21 -25.50 -11.17
C PRO A 347 1.55 -25.82 -12.51
N ASP A 348 1.80 -24.97 -13.50
CA ASP A 348 1.45 -25.23 -14.90
C ASP A 348 2.63 -25.94 -15.59
N PRO A 349 2.53 -27.24 -15.91
CA PRO A 349 3.63 -28.01 -16.50
C PRO A 349 3.82 -27.75 -18.00
N SER A 350 2.96 -26.91 -18.61
CA SER A 350 3.05 -26.60 -20.03
C SER A 350 4.29 -25.77 -20.37
N PRO A 351 4.71 -25.76 -21.66
CA PRO A 351 5.72 -24.82 -22.13
C PRO A 351 5.39 -23.36 -21.79
N GLU A 352 4.10 -22.99 -21.78
CA GLU A 352 3.62 -21.67 -21.38
C GLU A 352 3.92 -21.40 -19.90
N GLY A 353 3.64 -22.34 -19.01
CA GLY A 353 3.96 -22.24 -17.58
C GLY A 353 5.46 -22.14 -17.32
N MET A 354 6.27 -22.94 -18.01
CA MET A 354 7.75 -22.86 -17.93
C MET A 354 8.27 -21.50 -18.43
N THR A 355 7.66 -20.99 -19.49
CA THR A 355 8.05 -19.69 -20.03
C THR A 355 7.61 -18.55 -19.13
N TRP A 356 6.45 -18.66 -18.51
CA TRP A 356 6.01 -17.73 -17.47
C TRP A 356 7.02 -17.70 -16.32
N LEU A 357 7.43 -18.86 -15.81
CA LEU A 357 8.45 -18.96 -14.75
C LEU A 357 9.75 -18.27 -15.14
N ALA A 358 10.26 -18.53 -16.35
CA ALA A 358 11.48 -17.90 -16.86
C ALA A 358 11.32 -16.37 -17.00
N HIS A 359 10.18 -15.90 -17.50
CA HIS A 359 9.85 -14.47 -17.56
C HIS A 359 9.85 -13.83 -16.18
N GLN A 360 9.22 -14.47 -15.17
CA GLN A 360 9.19 -13.93 -13.82
C GLN A 360 10.59 -13.88 -13.20
N CYS A 361 11.41 -14.91 -13.38
CA CYS A 361 12.79 -14.93 -12.91
C CYS A 361 13.62 -13.81 -13.55
N LEU A 362 13.46 -13.60 -14.87
CA LEU A 362 14.12 -12.51 -15.59
C LEU A 362 13.70 -11.14 -15.04
N GLY A 363 12.41 -10.96 -14.84
CA GLY A 363 11.82 -9.74 -14.28
C GLY A 363 12.34 -9.41 -12.88
N ILE A 364 12.29 -10.37 -11.96
CA ILE A 364 12.84 -10.22 -10.60
C ILE A 364 14.33 -9.89 -10.66
N THR A 365 15.10 -10.57 -11.53
CA THR A 365 16.53 -10.30 -11.69
C THR A 365 16.78 -8.87 -12.19
N LYS A 366 15.98 -8.38 -13.14
CA LYS A 366 16.05 -6.99 -13.62
C LYS A 366 15.72 -5.99 -12.50
N ALA A 367 14.72 -6.27 -11.67
CA ALA A 367 14.38 -5.47 -10.49
C ALA A 367 15.52 -5.44 -9.45
N ILE A 368 16.16 -6.58 -9.15
CA ILE A 368 17.30 -6.62 -8.21
C ILE A 368 18.52 -5.89 -8.79
N ARG A 369 18.85 -6.11 -10.07
CA ARG A 369 19.90 -5.33 -10.76
C ARG A 369 19.62 -3.84 -10.70
N ARG A 370 18.34 -3.45 -10.81
CA ARG A 370 17.94 -2.05 -10.70
C ARG A 370 18.28 -1.49 -9.32
N ILE A 371 17.91 -2.20 -8.26
CA ILE A 371 18.27 -1.84 -6.87
C ILE A 371 19.79 -1.72 -6.72
N HIS A 372 20.55 -2.65 -7.32
CA HIS A 372 22.01 -2.62 -7.33
C HIS A 372 22.58 -1.35 -7.98
N GLY A 373 21.99 -0.90 -9.10
CA GLY A 373 22.41 0.28 -9.85
C GLY A 373 21.85 1.64 -9.38
N LEU A 374 20.77 1.66 -8.59
CA LEU A 374 20.12 2.89 -8.07
C LEU A 374 21.00 3.71 -7.12
N THR A 375 22.15 3.16 -6.74
CA THR A 375 22.98 3.66 -5.66
C THR A 375 24.36 4.10 -6.13
N THR A 376 24.86 3.50 -7.22
CA THR A 376 26.12 3.89 -7.89
C THR A 376 26.08 5.35 -8.39
N MET A 377 24.90 5.88 -8.74
CA MET A 377 24.73 7.27 -9.19
C MET A 377 24.90 8.32 -8.08
N GLN A 378 24.87 7.94 -6.79
CA GLN A 378 25.09 8.88 -5.68
C GLN A 378 26.58 9.23 -5.50
N VAL A 379 27.48 8.30 -5.82
CA VAL A 379 28.93 8.54 -5.74
C VAL A 379 29.37 9.52 -6.84
N GLN A 380 28.83 9.37 -8.06
CA GLN A 380 29.19 10.25 -9.18
C GLN A 380 28.64 11.68 -9.05
N LYS A 381 27.44 11.90 -8.51
CA LYS A 381 26.92 13.28 -8.29
C LYS A 381 27.61 14.02 -7.14
N ARG A 382 28.19 13.32 -6.15
CA ARG A 382 28.97 13.93 -5.06
C ARG A 382 30.42 14.24 -5.44
N ARG A 383 30.99 13.52 -6.42
CA ARG A 383 32.37 13.71 -6.91
C ARG A 383 32.52 14.86 -7.94
N GLY A 384 31.43 15.53 -8.33
CA GLY A 384 31.47 16.70 -9.23
C GLY A 384 32.00 18.00 -8.61
N GLY A 385 32.55 17.96 -7.39
CA GLY A 385 32.99 19.15 -6.66
C GLY A 385 34.06 18.89 -5.61
N SER A 386 35.13 18.16 -5.93
CA SER A 386 36.49 18.37 -5.39
C SER A 386 37.42 17.23 -5.83
N LEU A 387 38.57 17.60 -6.36
CA LEU A 387 39.71 16.72 -6.60
C LEU A 387 40.37 16.41 -5.24
N ALA A 388 40.23 15.19 -4.74
CA ALA A 388 41.13 14.62 -3.74
C ALA A 388 41.06 13.08 -3.76
N ASP A 389 42.14 12.52 -4.29
CA ASP A 389 42.84 11.30 -3.90
C ASP A 389 42.29 10.50 -2.70
N ASP A 390 41.72 9.31 -2.95
CA ASP A 390 41.89 8.10 -2.12
C ASP A 390 41.38 6.86 -2.88
N SER A 391 42.30 6.15 -3.53
CA SER A 391 42.06 4.92 -4.29
C SER A 391 42.04 3.68 -3.37
N SER A 392 41.04 3.54 -2.48
CA SER A 392 40.94 2.32 -1.65
C SER A 392 39.55 1.92 -1.11
N ASN A 393 38.43 2.53 -1.49
CA ASN A 393 37.11 2.15 -0.93
C ASN A 393 35.91 2.29 -1.89
N GLU A 394 36.10 1.97 -3.18
CA GLU A 394 35.08 2.19 -4.22
C GLU A 394 33.89 1.21 -4.19
N GLU A 395 33.93 0.12 -3.41
CA GLU A 395 32.83 -0.87 -3.34
C GLU A 395 31.75 -0.56 -2.28
N ARG A 396 31.99 0.41 -1.38
CA ARG A 396 31.16 0.58 -0.17
C ARG A 396 29.82 1.25 -0.38
N ASP A 397 29.50 1.76 -1.59
CA ASP A 397 28.30 2.56 -1.85
C ASP A 397 27.31 1.93 -2.86
N SER A 398 27.36 0.61 -3.07
CA SER A 398 26.46 -0.10 -3.98
C SER A 398 25.12 -0.49 -3.31
N GLY A 399 24.00 -0.44 -4.05
CA GLY A 399 22.66 -0.70 -3.50
C GLY A 399 22.45 -2.18 -3.28
N ARG A 400 21.74 -2.59 -2.23
CA ARG A 400 21.37 -4.00 -1.99
C ARG A 400 19.96 -4.07 -1.43
N HIS A 401 19.25 -5.17 -1.69
CA HIS A 401 17.94 -5.47 -1.11
C HIS A 401 18.06 -5.94 0.34
N GLY A 402 18.91 -6.93 0.60
CA GLY A 402 19.26 -7.42 1.94
C GLY A 402 18.30 -8.42 2.57
N ASP A 403 17.07 -8.55 2.06
CA ASP A 403 16.05 -9.49 2.56
C ASP A 403 15.21 -10.11 1.44
N ILE A 404 15.88 -10.70 0.44
CA ILE A 404 15.19 -11.41 -0.64
C ILE A 404 14.71 -12.76 -0.11
N LYS A 405 13.39 -12.97 -0.14
CA LYS A 405 12.70 -14.19 0.25
C LYS A 405 11.30 -14.25 -0.39
N PRO A 406 10.65 -15.42 -0.46
CA PRO A 406 9.33 -15.56 -1.09
C PRO A 406 8.25 -14.68 -0.45
N GLU A 407 8.35 -14.38 0.84
CA GLU A 407 7.41 -13.51 1.55
C GLU A 407 7.47 -12.05 1.08
N ASN A 408 8.62 -11.62 0.55
CA ASN A 408 8.86 -10.26 0.04
C ASN A 408 8.68 -10.16 -1.48
N ILE A 409 8.28 -11.24 -2.16
CA ILE A 409 7.92 -11.25 -3.57
C ILE A 409 6.41 -11.40 -3.66
N LEU A 410 5.73 -10.38 -4.15
CA LEU A 410 4.28 -10.29 -4.23
C LEU A 410 3.77 -10.81 -5.57
N TRP A 411 2.66 -11.52 -5.59
CA TRP A 411 1.98 -11.95 -6.80
C TRP A 411 0.71 -11.13 -7.00
N PHE A 412 0.55 -10.63 -8.23
CA PHE A 412 -0.63 -9.90 -8.68
C PHE A 412 -1.26 -10.68 -9.84
N SER A 413 -2.52 -11.05 -9.67
CA SER A 413 -3.36 -11.57 -10.75
C SER A 413 -3.47 -10.56 -11.89
N LYS A 414 -3.53 -9.26 -11.54
CA LYS A 414 -3.47 -8.12 -12.45
C LYS A 414 -2.69 -6.95 -11.82
N TYR A 415 -1.73 -6.40 -12.55
CA TYR A 415 -0.93 -5.25 -12.13
C TYR A 415 -0.72 -4.28 -13.30
N GLY A 416 -1.43 -3.16 -13.28
CA GLY A 416 -1.60 -2.32 -14.46
C GLY A 416 -2.21 -3.11 -15.62
N ASP A 417 -1.47 -3.21 -16.73
CA ASP A 417 -1.88 -3.94 -17.94
C ASP A 417 -1.34 -5.38 -18.01
N GLU A 418 -0.53 -5.82 -17.04
CA GLU A 418 -0.02 -7.19 -16.98
C GLU A 418 -0.91 -8.09 -16.12
N SER A 419 -0.90 -9.38 -16.43
CA SER A 419 -1.54 -10.41 -15.63
C SER A 419 -0.51 -11.39 -15.08
N ASN A 420 -0.77 -11.95 -13.91
CA ASN A 420 0.06 -12.97 -13.25
C ASN A 420 1.53 -12.55 -13.10
N ILE A 421 1.79 -11.41 -12.47
CA ILE A 421 3.16 -10.88 -12.32
C ILE A 421 3.68 -10.99 -10.89
N LEU A 422 4.97 -11.26 -10.75
CA LEU A 422 5.72 -11.23 -9.50
C LEU A 422 6.45 -9.90 -9.32
N VAL A 423 6.28 -9.27 -8.17
CA VAL A 423 6.77 -7.92 -7.86
C VAL A 423 7.58 -7.95 -6.57
N VAL A 424 8.84 -7.54 -6.63
CA VAL A 424 9.72 -7.44 -5.45
C VAL A 424 9.24 -6.30 -4.56
N SER A 425 9.13 -6.57 -3.26
CA SER A 425 8.62 -5.63 -2.25
C SER A 425 9.54 -5.54 -1.03
N ASP A 426 9.16 -4.71 -0.06
CA ASP A 426 9.86 -4.49 1.21
C ASP A 426 11.32 -4.00 1.05
N LEU A 427 11.44 -2.82 0.44
CA LEU A 427 12.70 -2.10 0.33
C LEU A 427 13.17 -1.49 1.66
N GLY A 428 12.52 -1.78 2.79
CA GLY A 428 12.87 -1.23 4.11
C GLY A 428 14.27 -1.61 4.60
N LEU A 429 14.86 -2.66 4.01
CA LEU A 429 16.22 -3.13 4.28
C LEU A 429 17.22 -2.75 3.18
N THR A 430 16.79 -1.93 2.21
CA THR A 430 17.64 -1.41 1.14
C THR A 430 18.63 -0.32 1.60
N ARG A 431 19.51 -0.63 2.57
CA ARG A 431 20.91 -0.17 2.74
C ARG A 431 21.42 -0.28 4.18
N TYR A 432 22.69 -0.68 4.29
CA TYR A 432 23.55 -0.75 5.49
C TYR A 432 22.93 -1.33 6.76
N HIS A 433 22.95 -2.66 6.87
CA HIS A 433 23.17 -3.24 8.18
C HIS A 433 24.64 -2.99 8.55
N SER A 434 24.91 -1.93 9.30
CA SER A 434 26.06 -1.93 10.20
C SER A 434 25.74 -2.99 11.27
N ILE A 435 26.28 -4.19 11.11
CA ILE A 435 26.83 -5.19 12.07
C ILE A 435 26.20 -5.37 13.48
N HIS A 436 25.31 -4.51 13.99
CA HIS A 436 24.97 -4.40 15.41
C HIS A 436 23.48 -4.48 15.78
N SER A 437 22.53 -4.65 14.84
CA SER A 437 21.09 -4.69 15.19
C SER A 437 20.49 -6.08 15.41
N VAL A 438 21.27 -7.17 15.34
CA VAL A 438 20.76 -8.53 15.66
C VAL A 438 21.29 -9.06 17.02
N SER A 439 22.24 -8.37 17.65
CA SER A 439 22.94 -8.89 18.85
C SER A 439 22.19 -8.75 20.18
N HIS A 440 20.91 -8.37 20.20
CA HIS A 440 20.15 -8.17 21.46
C HIS A 440 18.77 -8.82 21.53
N VAL A 441 18.44 -9.75 20.62
CA VAL A 441 17.26 -10.62 20.82
C VAL A 441 17.73 -11.93 21.42
N ARG A 442 17.24 -12.26 22.61
CA ARG A 442 17.53 -13.53 23.29
C ARG A 442 17.06 -14.70 22.41
N ASN A 443 17.91 -15.71 22.24
CA ASN A 443 17.71 -16.92 21.42
C ASN A 443 16.37 -17.67 21.66
N SER A 444 15.64 -17.39 22.74
CA SER A 444 14.42 -18.10 23.13
C SER A 444 13.10 -17.45 22.67
N GLN A 445 13.14 -16.47 21.76
CA GLN A 445 11.93 -15.79 21.22
C GLN A 445 11.86 -15.79 19.68
N ILE A 446 12.66 -16.62 19.00
CA ILE A 446 12.73 -16.65 17.54
C ILE A 446 11.85 -17.81 17.04
N ASP A 447 10.56 -17.55 16.81
CA ASP A 447 9.77 -18.39 15.91
C ASP A 447 10.35 -18.26 14.49
N GLY A 448 10.36 -19.38 13.76
CA GLY A 448 11.05 -19.57 12.48
C GLY A 448 10.80 -18.50 11.42
N PHE A 449 11.65 -18.48 10.39
CA PHE A 449 11.68 -17.54 9.26
C PHE A 449 12.48 -16.24 9.48
N SER A 450 13.81 -16.37 9.47
CA SER A 450 14.71 -15.32 8.95
C SER A 450 16.10 -15.79 8.47
N TRP A 451 16.45 -17.08 8.57
CA TRP A 451 17.81 -17.58 8.27
C TRP A 451 17.95 -18.30 6.92
N THR A 452 16.88 -18.90 6.41
CA THR A 452 16.87 -19.77 5.23
C THR A 452 17.62 -19.21 4.02
N TYR A 453 17.34 -17.96 3.65
CA TYR A 453 17.88 -17.33 2.44
C TYR A 453 19.20 -16.57 2.68
N LYS A 454 19.77 -16.63 3.89
CA LYS A 454 20.99 -15.89 4.22
C LYS A 454 22.21 -16.52 3.58
N ALA A 455 23.05 -15.66 3.01
CA ALA A 455 24.32 -16.06 2.41
C ALA A 455 25.38 -16.37 3.48
N PRO A 456 26.31 -17.30 3.21
CA PRO A 456 27.30 -17.76 4.18
C PRO A 456 28.20 -16.66 4.73
N GLU A 457 28.54 -15.65 3.93
CA GLU A 457 29.37 -14.53 4.35
C GLU A 457 28.81 -13.77 5.56
N HIS A 458 27.50 -13.80 5.77
CA HIS A 458 26.84 -13.10 6.88
C HIS A 458 27.10 -13.79 8.23
N GLU A 459 27.09 -15.13 8.27
CA GLU A 459 27.38 -15.88 9.49
C GLU A 459 28.89 -16.02 9.75
N LEU A 460 29.71 -15.95 8.69
CA LEU A 460 31.17 -16.00 8.77
C LEU A 460 31.82 -14.64 9.12
N GLY A 461 31.02 -13.59 9.35
CA GLY A 461 31.51 -12.27 9.76
C GLY A 461 32.20 -11.47 8.64
N HIS A 462 32.01 -11.86 7.38
CA HIS A 462 32.54 -11.13 6.23
C HIS A 462 31.67 -9.91 5.87
N GLU A 463 32.25 -8.92 5.17
CA GLU A 463 31.49 -7.78 4.67
C GLU A 463 30.41 -8.24 3.68
N THR A 464 29.16 -7.81 3.91
CA THR A 464 28.02 -8.20 3.09
C THR A 464 27.91 -7.30 1.85
N SER A 465 27.97 -7.89 0.66
CA SER A 465 27.94 -7.19 -0.65
C SER A 465 26.65 -7.49 -1.43
N GLN A 466 26.53 -6.98 -2.67
CA GLN A 466 25.44 -7.35 -3.60
C GLN A 466 25.39 -8.85 -3.92
N LYS A 467 26.48 -9.59 -3.69
CA LYS A 467 26.51 -11.04 -3.85
C LYS A 467 25.57 -11.76 -2.88
N TYR A 468 25.28 -11.12 -1.74
CA TYR A 468 24.29 -11.60 -0.79
C TYR A 468 22.91 -11.72 -1.45
N ASP A 469 22.48 -10.69 -2.17
CA ASP A 469 21.19 -10.71 -2.88
C ASP A 469 21.19 -11.77 -4.01
N VAL A 470 22.32 -11.95 -4.70
CA VAL A 470 22.47 -12.98 -5.74
C VAL A 470 22.32 -14.38 -5.14
N TRP A 471 22.91 -14.63 -3.97
CA TRP A 471 22.72 -15.88 -3.23
C TRP A 471 21.26 -16.11 -2.86
N SER A 472 20.64 -15.14 -2.17
CA SER A 472 19.24 -15.24 -1.74
C SER A 472 18.30 -15.46 -2.93
N LEU A 473 18.55 -14.79 -4.06
CA LEU A 473 17.81 -14.98 -5.30
C LEU A 473 17.98 -16.39 -5.88
N GLY A 474 19.19 -16.95 -5.83
CA GLY A 474 19.47 -18.33 -6.24
C GLY A 474 18.68 -19.34 -5.41
N CYS A 475 18.59 -19.15 -4.09
CA CYS A 475 17.77 -19.98 -3.21
C CYS A 475 16.28 -19.90 -3.58
N VAL A 476 15.74 -18.68 -3.76
CA VAL A 476 14.33 -18.48 -4.15
C VAL A 476 14.03 -19.13 -5.51
N PHE A 477 14.90 -18.95 -6.50
CA PHE A 477 14.70 -19.56 -7.82
C PHE A 477 14.73 -21.08 -7.73
N LEU A 478 15.67 -21.66 -6.98
CA LEU A 478 15.73 -23.11 -6.81
C LEU A 478 14.42 -23.68 -6.24
N GLU A 479 13.84 -23.03 -5.23
CA GLU A 479 12.53 -23.44 -4.72
C GLU A 479 11.41 -23.24 -5.73
N PHE A 480 11.45 -22.16 -6.52
CA PHE A 480 10.47 -21.91 -7.56
C PHE A 480 10.47 -23.03 -8.61
N TRP A 481 11.66 -23.50 -9.01
CA TRP A 481 11.83 -24.62 -9.92
C TRP A 481 11.35 -25.95 -9.31
N VAL A 482 11.66 -26.21 -8.03
CA VAL A 482 11.17 -27.39 -7.31
C VAL A 482 9.64 -27.40 -7.26
N TRP A 483 9.03 -26.26 -6.95
CA TRP A 483 7.57 -26.12 -6.99
C TRP A 483 7.02 -26.31 -8.42
N HIS A 484 7.67 -25.78 -9.44
CA HIS A 484 7.20 -25.90 -10.82
C HIS A 484 7.12 -27.36 -11.29
N PHE A 485 8.13 -28.18 -10.96
CA PHE A 485 8.18 -29.57 -11.41
C PHE A 485 7.51 -30.58 -10.47
N GLY A 486 7.33 -30.23 -9.18
CA GLY A 486 6.83 -31.17 -8.18
C GLY A 486 5.76 -30.64 -7.24
N GLY A 487 5.28 -29.41 -7.47
CA GLY A 487 4.26 -28.75 -6.66
C GLY A 487 4.69 -28.44 -5.24
N SER A 488 3.71 -28.08 -4.41
CA SER A 488 3.90 -27.74 -2.99
C SER A 488 4.52 -28.88 -2.18
N GLU A 489 4.24 -30.14 -2.54
CA GLU A 489 4.74 -31.30 -1.81
C GLU A 489 6.23 -31.52 -2.03
N ALA A 490 6.72 -31.33 -3.27
CA ALA A 490 8.16 -31.37 -3.54
C ALA A 490 8.90 -30.24 -2.82
N GLN A 491 8.29 -29.05 -2.72
CA GLN A 491 8.86 -27.94 -1.96
C GLN A 491 8.97 -28.26 -0.46
N LYS A 492 7.90 -28.75 0.18
CA LYS A 492 7.92 -29.16 1.59
C LYS A 492 8.96 -30.25 1.86
N LYS A 493 9.04 -31.23 0.96
CA LYS A 493 10.06 -32.28 1.03
C LYS A 493 11.47 -31.69 0.95
N PHE A 494 11.68 -30.73 0.05
CA PHE A 494 12.97 -30.09 -0.10
C PHE A 494 13.35 -29.25 1.13
N GLU A 495 12.41 -28.53 1.74
CA GLU A 495 12.59 -27.84 3.03
C GLU A 495 13.00 -28.83 4.13
N TRP A 496 12.29 -29.95 4.25
CA TRP A 496 12.59 -30.98 5.23
C TRP A 496 13.98 -31.61 5.03
N GLU A 497 14.36 -31.95 3.79
CA GLU A 497 15.69 -32.48 3.47
C GLU A 497 16.81 -31.49 3.87
N ARG A 498 16.61 -30.18 3.68
CA ARG A 498 17.59 -29.16 4.10
C ARG A 498 17.67 -29.01 5.62
N MET A 499 16.55 -29.11 6.33
CA MET A 499 16.51 -29.05 7.80
C MET A 499 17.17 -30.28 8.43
N ASP A 500 16.93 -31.47 7.89
CA ASP A 500 17.49 -32.74 8.37
C ASP A 500 19.02 -32.78 8.21
N GLU A 501 19.53 -32.17 7.13
CA GLU A 501 20.97 -32.00 6.87
C GLU A 501 21.64 -30.92 7.74
N ASP A 502 20.89 -30.21 8.60
CA ASP A 502 21.46 -29.18 9.49
C ASP A 502 22.09 -29.79 10.74
N ASP A 503 23.40 -29.56 10.91
CA ASP A 503 24.12 -29.84 12.15
C ASP A 503 24.46 -28.51 12.83
N SER A 504 23.47 -27.93 13.50
CA SER A 504 23.63 -26.65 14.20
C SER A 504 24.58 -26.71 15.40
N GLY A 505 25.06 -27.91 15.77
CA GLY A 505 25.84 -28.16 16.98
C GLY A 505 25.06 -27.98 18.29
N ILE A 506 23.77 -27.62 18.22
CA ILE A 506 22.88 -27.46 19.36
C ILE A 506 21.85 -28.58 19.32
N PRO A 507 21.86 -29.53 20.28
CA PRO A 507 20.90 -30.62 20.33
C PRO A 507 19.45 -30.10 20.31
N GLY A 508 18.67 -30.53 19.32
CA GLY A 508 17.25 -30.17 19.17
C GLY A 508 16.96 -28.89 18.39
N LEU A 509 17.98 -28.17 17.88
CA LEU A 509 17.80 -27.02 16.99
C LEU A 509 18.15 -27.42 15.56
N GLN A 510 17.15 -27.55 14.70
CA GLN A 510 17.34 -27.69 13.25
C GLN A 510 16.95 -26.38 12.57
N ILE A 511 17.85 -25.84 11.75
CA ILE A 511 17.60 -24.60 11.01
C ILE A 511 17.54 -24.94 9.52
N ASP A 512 16.47 -24.53 8.85
CA ASP A 512 16.42 -24.58 7.40
C ASP A 512 17.49 -23.63 6.81
N LYS A 513 18.46 -24.18 6.09
CA LYS A 513 19.56 -23.46 5.43
C LYS A 513 19.95 -24.16 4.13
N PHE A 514 20.37 -23.38 3.15
CA PHE A 514 20.89 -23.89 1.87
C PHE A 514 22.37 -24.30 1.90
N TRP A 515 23.06 -24.02 3.01
CA TRP A 515 24.48 -24.30 3.19
C TRP A 515 24.76 -24.72 4.64
N GLY A 516 25.90 -25.36 4.87
CA GLY A 516 26.43 -25.72 6.19
C GLY A 516 27.94 -25.53 6.25
N ILE A 517 28.53 -25.72 7.43
CA ILE A 517 29.99 -25.65 7.61
C ILE A 517 30.57 -27.05 7.44
N SER A 518 31.59 -27.19 6.59
CA SER A 518 32.35 -28.43 6.49
C SER A 518 33.73 -28.23 7.11
N ALA A 519 34.02 -29.02 8.15
CA ALA A 519 35.35 -29.08 8.76
C ALA A 519 36.41 -29.60 7.77
N GLU A 520 36.02 -30.49 6.84
CA GLU A 520 36.91 -31.05 5.83
C GLU A 520 37.25 -30.05 4.71
N ALA A 521 36.26 -29.24 4.28
CA ALA A 521 36.46 -28.24 3.24
C ALA A 521 37.00 -26.89 3.76
N GLY A 522 37.09 -26.73 5.08
CA GLY A 522 37.58 -25.51 5.73
C GLY A 522 36.69 -24.28 5.51
N GLY A 523 35.37 -24.46 5.34
CA GLY A 523 34.47 -23.35 5.04
C GLY A 523 33.01 -23.75 4.76
N ALA A 524 32.25 -22.77 4.26
CA ALA A 524 30.85 -22.96 3.88
C ALA A 524 30.70 -23.84 2.63
N VAL A 525 29.82 -24.83 2.72
CA VAL A 525 29.48 -25.74 1.61
C VAL A 525 27.98 -25.81 1.42
N VAL A 526 27.53 -25.87 0.17
CA VAL A 526 26.14 -26.14 -0.19
C VAL A 526 25.75 -27.54 0.29
N LYS A 527 24.59 -27.67 0.96
CA LYS A 527 24.14 -28.96 1.52
C LYS A 527 23.83 -30.00 0.42
N PRO A 528 23.91 -31.31 0.72
CA PRO A 528 23.70 -32.38 -0.28
C PRO A 528 22.37 -32.33 -1.03
N SER A 529 21.26 -32.01 -0.34
CA SER A 529 19.91 -31.89 -0.93
C SER A 529 19.85 -30.90 -2.09
N ILE A 530 20.58 -29.78 -2.01
CA ILE A 530 20.66 -28.77 -3.08
C ILE A 530 21.38 -29.35 -4.31
N ARG A 531 22.46 -30.12 -4.12
CA ARG A 531 23.19 -30.75 -5.23
C ARG A 531 22.35 -31.81 -5.93
N LYS A 532 21.58 -32.57 -5.16
CA LYS A 532 20.62 -33.57 -5.65
C LYS A 532 19.55 -32.91 -6.51
N VAL A 533 18.87 -31.88 -6.00
CA VAL A 533 17.84 -31.13 -6.74
C VAL A 533 18.42 -30.52 -8.01
N ARG A 534 19.60 -29.88 -7.94
CA ARG A 534 20.27 -29.32 -9.13
C ARG A 534 20.49 -30.39 -10.21
N SER A 535 20.93 -31.58 -9.82
CA SER A 535 21.17 -32.68 -10.75
C SER A 535 19.86 -33.19 -11.35
N SER A 536 18.80 -33.31 -10.55
CA SER A 536 17.46 -33.68 -11.03
C SER A 536 16.88 -32.65 -12.00
N LEU A 537 17.01 -31.35 -11.71
CA LEU A 537 16.53 -30.27 -12.58
C LEU A 537 17.26 -30.25 -13.93
N LEU A 538 18.58 -30.45 -13.93
CA LEU A 538 19.36 -30.55 -15.17
C LEU A 538 18.92 -31.73 -16.04
N LEU A 539 18.52 -32.84 -15.43
CA LEU A 539 17.95 -33.99 -16.14
C LEU A 539 16.54 -33.73 -16.66
N SER A 540 15.75 -32.88 -15.99
CA SER A 540 14.40 -32.52 -16.44
C SER A 540 14.38 -31.47 -17.55
N LEU A 541 15.47 -30.73 -17.74
CA LEU A 541 15.60 -29.67 -18.76
C LEU A 541 16.32 -30.12 -20.05
N GLY A 542 17.05 -31.24 -20.01
CA GLY A 542 17.68 -31.86 -21.17
C GLY A 542 16.80 -32.93 -21.79
#